data_AF-A0A7T4UT36-F1
#
_entry.id   AF-A0A7T4UT36-F1
#
_cell.length_a   1.000
_cell.length_b   1.000
_cell.length_c   1.000
_cell.angle_alpha   90.00
_cell.angle_beta   90.00
_cell.angle_gamma   90.00
#
_symmetry.space_group_name_H-M   'P 1'
#
loop_
_entity.id
_entity.type
_entity.pdbx_description
1 polymer ?
#
loop_
_entity_poly.entity_id
_entity_poly.type
_entity_poly.pdbx_seq_one_letter_code
_entity_poly.pdbx_strand_id
1 'polypeptide(L)' 'MENEHNKLYPEDQARVDQYLQSGFNDVERKPFRPLKLLGILVLAVSSMTGLSLLLAWATGIY' A
#
# COMPACT_ATOMS: atom_id res chain seq x y z
N MET A 1 26.84 -8.81 8.12
CA MET A 1 27.72 -7.78 8.69
C MET A 1 26.84 -6.88 9.53
N GLU A 2 26.89 -6.98 10.85
CA GLU A 2 26.23 -6.01 11.73
C GLU A 2 26.95 -4.67 11.55
N ASN A 3 26.24 -3.65 11.09
CA ASN A 3 26.83 -2.33 10.84
C ASN A 3 27.02 -1.62 12.19
N GLU A 4 28.19 -1.76 12.82
CA GLU A 4 28.50 -1.12 14.11
C GLU A 4 28.32 0.41 14.08
N HIS A 5 28.47 1.03 12.91
CA HIS A 5 28.25 2.47 12.72
C HIS A 5 26.80 2.94 12.90
N ASN A 6 25.81 2.04 12.91
CA ASN A 6 24.40 2.38 13.09
C ASN A 6 23.87 2.00 14.47
N LYS A 7 24.72 1.59 15.41
CA LYS A 7 24.31 1.18 16.75
C LYS A 7 24.24 2.40 17.65
N LEU A 8 23.06 2.68 18.19
CA LEU A 8 22.87 3.73 19.16
C LEU A 8 23.61 3.40 20.46
N TYR A 9 24.12 4.43 21.13
CA TYR A 9 24.58 4.27 22.51
C TYR A 9 23.41 3.79 23.39
N PRO A 10 23.68 3.06 24.49
CA PRO A 10 22.63 2.50 25.34
C PRO A 10 21.61 3.53 25.82
N GLU A 11 22.06 4.75 26.15
CA GLU A 11 21.17 5.84 26.57
C GLU A 11 20.23 6.30 25.46
N ASP A 12 20.69 6.33 24.21
CA ASP A 12 19.90 6.77 23.07
C ASP A 12 18.92 5.68 22.64
N GLN A 13 19.35 4.41 22.70
CA GLN A 13 18.46 3.28 22.48
C GLN A 13 17.31 3.27 23.48
N ALA A 14 17.59 3.53 24.77
CA ALA A 14 16.57 3.60 25.81
C ALA A 14 15.52 4.71 25.55
N ARG A 15 15.95 5.86 25.02
CA ARG A 15 15.02 6.94 24.62
C ARG A 15 14.13 6.52 23.45
N VAL A 16 14.70 5.84 22.45
CA VAL A 16 13.95 5.32 21.29
C VAL A 16 12.93 4.29 21.74
N ASP A 17 13.32 3.36 22.60
CA ASP A 17 12.43 2.31 23.09
C ASP A 17 11.26 2.90 23.88
N GLN A 18 11.52 3.88 24.76
CA GLN A 18 10.46 4.62 25.47
C GLN A 18 9.51 5.34 24.50
N TYR A 19 10.04 5.98 23.45
CA TYR A 19 9.25 6.66 22.45
C TYR A 19 8.37 5.67 21.65
N LEU A 20 8.92 4.54 21.22
CA LEU A 20 8.18 3.52 20.48
C LEU A 20 7.06 2.88 21.33
N GLN A 21 7.28 2.74 22.64
CA GLN A 21 6.28 2.24 23.58
C GLN A 21 5.17 3.26 23.93
N SER A 22 5.38 4.55 23.65
CA SER A 22 4.39 5.59 23.94
C SER A 22 3.07 5.42 23.18
N GLY A 23 3.05 4.60 22.13
CA GLY A 23 1.82 4.23 21.40
C GLY A 23 1.21 5.36 20.57
N PHE A 24 1.81 6.57 20.56
CA PHE A 24 1.29 7.72 19.80
C PHE A 24 1.13 7.41 18.29
N ASN A 25 1.99 6.54 17.75
CA ASN A 25 1.97 6.11 16.36
C ASN A 25 1.38 4.70 16.15
N ASP A 26 0.81 4.08 17.20
CA ASP A 26 0.15 2.79 17.07
C ASP A 26 -1.25 2.98 16.50
N VAL A 27 -1.49 2.32 15.37
CA VAL A 27 -2.74 2.44 14.61
C VAL A 27 -3.18 1.06 14.21
N GLU A 28 -4.48 0.76 14.37
CA GLU A 28 -5.03 -0.52 13.95
C GLU A 28 -4.92 -0.65 12.42
N ARG A 29 -3.95 -1.44 11.97
CA ARG A 29 -3.72 -1.67 10.54
C ARG A 29 -4.62 -2.81 10.08
N LYS A 30 -5.59 -2.48 9.24
CA LYS A 30 -6.34 -3.52 8.52
C LYS A 30 -5.37 -4.42 7.74
N PRO A 31 -5.57 -5.75 7.75
CA PRO A 31 -4.70 -6.66 7.02
C PRO A 31 -4.72 -6.30 5.53
N PHE A 32 -3.53 -6.24 4.93
CA PHE A 32 -3.39 -5.98 3.51
C PHE A 32 -3.97 -7.16 2.70
N ARG A 33 -4.89 -6.86 1.78
CA ARG A 33 -5.59 -7.86 0.95
C ARG A 33 -5.21 -7.68 -0.53
N PRO A 34 -4.04 -8.16 -0.97
CA PRO A 34 -3.50 -7.86 -2.30
C PRO A 34 -4.43 -8.31 -3.44
N LEU A 35 -5.01 -9.51 -3.33
CA LEU A 35 -5.92 -10.05 -4.35
C LEU A 35 -7.18 -9.21 -4.51
N LYS A 36 -7.70 -8.63 -3.41
CA LYS A 36 -8.86 -7.73 -3.47
C LYS A 36 -8.51 -6.46 -4.25
N LEU A 37 -7.35 -5.88 -3.98
CA LEU A 37 -6.88 -4.68 -4.68
C LEU A 37 -6.67 -4.95 -6.18
N LEU A 38 -6.03 -6.08 -6.52
CA LEU A 38 -5.85 -6.52 -7.90
C LEU A 38 -7.20 -6.74 -8.60
N GLY A 39 -8.17 -7.38 -7.94
CA GLY A 39 -9.51 -7.57 -8.51
C GLY A 39 -10.22 -6.26 -8.83
N ILE A 40 -10.13 -5.26 -7.94
CA ILE A 40 -10.68 -3.91 -8.20
C ILE A 40 -9.99 -3.26 -9.40
N LEU A 41 -8.66 -3.37 -9.48
CA LEU A 41 -7.89 -2.81 -10.60
C LEU A 41 -8.29 -3.44 -11.94
N VAL A 42 -8.35 -4.77 -12.00
CA VAL A 42 -8.78 -5.51 -13.20
C VAL A 42 -10.18 -5.11 -13.61
N LEU A 43 -11.11 -5.01 -12.66
CA LEU A 43 -12.48 -4.60 -12.92
C LEU A 43 -12.57 -3.18 -13.49
N ALA A 44 -11.81 -2.23 -12.94
CA ALA A 44 -11.77 -0.84 -13.40
C ALA A 44 -11.22 -0.71 -14.83
N VAL A 45 -10.10 -1.38 -15.14
CA VAL A 45 -9.52 -1.34 -16.49
C VAL A 45 -10.43 -2.06 -17.49
N SER A 46 -10.95 -3.23 -17.13
CA SER A 46 -11.82 -4.02 -18.01
C SER A 46 -13.13 -3.30 -18.31
N SER A 47 -13.71 -2.58 -17.33
CA SER A 47 -14.92 -1.80 -17.56
C SER A 47 -14.65 -0.62 -18.50
N MET A 48 -13.53 0.09 -18.35
CA MET A 48 -13.13 1.14 -19.29
C MET A 48 -12.93 0.60 -20.71
N THR A 49 -12.26 -0.56 -20.85
CA THR A 49 -12.11 -1.24 -22.14
C THR A 49 -13.46 -1.61 -22.72
N GLY A 50 -14.35 -2.23 -21.94
CA GLY A 50 -15.68 -2.63 -22.37
C GLY A 50 -16.53 -1.43 -22.82
N LEU A 51 -16.50 -0.33 -22.07
CA LEU A 51 -17.19 0.91 -22.43
C LEU A 51 -16.63 1.51 -23.73
N SER A 52 -15.31 1.52 -23.90
CA SER A 52 -14.69 2.01 -25.13
C SER A 52 -15.10 1.18 -26.35
N LEU A 53 -15.13 -0.15 -26.22
CA LEU A 53 -15.54 -1.04 -27.31
C LEU A 53 -17.02 -0.89 -27.64
N LEU A 54 -17.88 -0.72 -26.62
CA LEU A 54 -19.31 -0.46 -26.79
C LEU A 54 -19.56 0.86 -27.53
N LEU A 55 -18.83 1.92 -27.17
CA LEU A 55 -18.94 3.22 -27.83
C LEU A 55 -18.51 3.13 -29.30
N ALA A 56 -17.36 2.51 -29.59
CA ALA A 56 -16.91 2.28 -30.96
C ALA A 56 -17.94 1.50 -31.79
N TRP A 57 -18.64 0.55 -31.16
CA TRP A 57 -19.68 -0.24 -31.84
C TRP A 57 -20.91 0.62 -32.13
N ALA A 58 -21.35 1.41 -31.14
CA ALA A 58 -22.50 2.29 -31.27
C ALA A 58 -22.28 3.42 -32.29
N THR A 59 -21.04 3.89 -32.46
CA THR A 59 -20.70 4.96 -33.41
C THR A 59 -20.34 4.43 -34.80
N GLY A 60 -20.30 3.11 -35.01
CA GLY A 60 -19.94 2.51 -36.29
C GLY A 60 -18.46 2.69 -36.66
N ILE A 61 -17.60 2.95 -35.67
CA ILE A 61 -16.15 3.01 -35.86
C ILE A 61 -15.61 1.58 -35.72
N TYR A 62 -15.89 0.74 -36.71
CA TYR A 62 -15.26 -0.56 -36.94
C TYR A 62 -15.23 -0.86 -38.44
#